data_AF-A0A8J3YJY2-F1
#
_entry.id   AF-A0A8J3YJY2-F1
#
_cell.length_a   1.000
_cell.length_b   1.000
_cell.length_c   1.000
_cell.angle_alpha   90.00
_cell.angle_beta   90.00
_cell.angle_gamma   90.00
#
_symmetry.space_group_name_H-M   'P 1'
#
loop_
_entity.id
_entity.type
_entity.pdbx_description
1 polymer ?
#
loop_
_entity_poly.entity_id
_entity_poly.type
_entity_poly.pdbx_seq_one_letter_code
_entity_poly.pdbx_strand_id
1 'polypeptide(L)'
;MYPEENRPTGPFEPASDLDASSARIAAEASVQAGGTAFGIKLSDNGLAVGWLGRNSSDWAVLADSPQPLEPYIYDGKTYFKIPGEAKYMSISNNAYVGFYKWAGATVFHQEGEYLVSDHNGQKLSMYSTDNAYLYCWDKYTVLEAQLVTR
;
A
#
# COMPACT_ATOMS: atom_id res chain seq x y z
N MET A 1 14.18 6.84 -12.72
CA MET A 1 15.21 6.69 -11.69
C MET A 1 14.89 7.70 -10.60
N TYR A 2 14.39 7.26 -9.44
CA TYR A 2 14.20 8.17 -8.31
C TYR A 2 15.58 8.55 -7.75
N PRO A 3 15.82 9.84 -7.44
CA PRO A 3 17.12 10.27 -6.99
C PRO A 3 17.46 9.67 -5.62
N GLU A 4 18.73 9.32 -5.39
CA GLU A 4 19.20 8.71 -4.13
C GLU A 4 18.93 9.58 -2.90
N GLU A 5 18.72 10.89 -3.10
CA GLU A 5 18.36 11.86 -2.06
C GLU A 5 16.98 11.62 -1.42
N ASN A 6 16.11 10.85 -2.08
CA ASN A 6 14.78 10.45 -1.54
C ASN A 6 14.78 9.05 -0.92
N ARG A 7 15.97 8.48 -0.66
CA ARG A 7 16.09 7.18 -0.01
C ARG A 7 15.48 7.23 1.40
N PRO A 8 14.59 6.31 1.77
CA PRO A 8 14.12 6.18 3.15
C PRO A 8 15.28 5.79 4.07
N THR A 9 15.74 6.68 4.96
CA THR A 9 16.84 6.39 5.89
C THR A 9 16.37 6.41 7.35
N GLY A 10 16.24 5.25 8.00
CA GLY A 10 16.14 5.12 9.47
C GLY A 10 14.74 5.20 10.10
N PRO A 11 14.62 5.05 11.44
CA PRO A 11 13.35 5.15 12.16
C PRO A 11 12.83 6.60 12.14
N PHE A 12 11.53 6.73 11.86
CA PHE A 12 10.84 7.91 11.35
C PHE A 12 10.86 9.20 12.21
N GLU A 13 10.83 10.34 11.51
CA GLU A 13 10.08 11.54 11.90
C GLU A 13 8.65 11.48 11.32
N PRO A 14 7.60 11.92 12.03
CA PRO A 14 6.23 11.87 11.54
C PRO A 14 6.07 12.63 10.22
N ALA A 15 5.35 12.05 9.26
CA ALA A 15 5.01 12.72 8.01
C ALA A 15 4.11 13.94 8.32
N SER A 16 4.69 15.13 8.32
CA SER A 16 3.96 16.39 8.31
C SER A 16 3.30 16.61 6.96
N ASP A 17 2.00 16.83 7.01
CA ASP A 17 1.18 17.56 6.04
C ASP A 17 1.11 17.03 4.60
N LEU A 18 0.29 15.98 4.41
CA LEU A 18 -0.46 15.85 3.15
C LEU A 18 -1.67 16.80 3.22
N ASP A 19 -1.56 17.90 2.47
CA ASP A 19 -2.49 19.01 2.34
C ASP A 19 -3.99 18.60 2.34
N ALA A 20 -4.74 19.15 3.29
CA ALA A 20 -6.14 18.88 3.57
C ALA A 20 -7.13 19.41 2.50
N SER A 21 -6.64 19.98 1.40
CA SER A 21 -7.44 20.66 0.39
C SER A 21 -8.19 19.73 -0.60
N SER A 22 -7.76 18.47 -0.75
CA SER A 22 -8.35 17.53 -1.74
C SER A 22 -9.53 16.69 -1.22
N ALA A 23 -9.93 16.84 0.04
CA ALA A 23 -10.94 16.00 0.69
C ALA A 23 -12.39 16.22 0.22
N ARG A 24 -12.68 17.24 -0.60
CA ARG A 24 -14.07 17.66 -0.90
C ARG A 24 -14.68 17.05 -2.17
N ILE A 25 -13.90 16.42 -3.04
CA ILE A 25 -14.42 15.85 -4.31
C ILE A 25 -14.75 14.35 -4.21
N ALA A 26 -14.36 13.69 -3.13
CA ALA A 26 -14.53 12.23 -2.96
C ALA A 26 -15.95 11.77 -2.57
N ALA A 27 -16.86 12.68 -2.27
CA ALA A 27 -18.11 12.33 -1.58
C ALA A 27 -19.24 11.81 -2.49
N GLU A 28 -19.13 11.91 -3.82
CA GLU A 28 -20.31 11.73 -4.69
C GLU A 28 -20.08 10.88 -5.96
N ALA A 29 -19.11 9.96 -5.96
CA ALA A 29 -19.05 8.94 -7.01
C ALA A 29 -19.66 7.63 -6.52
N SER A 30 -20.75 7.26 -7.18
CA SER A 30 -21.59 6.08 -7.01
C SER A 30 -20.84 4.77 -6.69
N VAL A 31 -21.33 4.15 -5.62
CA VAL A 31 -20.80 2.99 -4.90
C VAL A 31 -20.92 1.69 -5.71
N GLN A 32 -19.78 1.03 -5.93
CA GLN A 32 -19.72 -0.41 -6.13
C GLN A 32 -18.78 -1.01 -5.07
N ALA A 33 -19.11 -0.79 -3.80
CA ALA A 33 -18.58 -1.57 -2.69
C ALA A 33 -19.25 -2.95 -2.74
N GLY A 34 -18.57 -3.94 -3.31
CA GLY A 34 -19.17 -5.26 -3.54
C GLY A 34 -18.19 -6.40 -3.79
N GLY A 35 -16.92 -6.24 -3.43
CA GLY A 35 -15.94 -7.34 -3.52
C GLY A 35 -15.78 -8.08 -2.20
N THR A 36 -15.55 -9.40 -2.27
CA THR A 36 -15.16 -10.21 -1.11
C THR A 36 -13.86 -9.68 -0.52
N ALA A 37 -13.80 -9.56 0.81
CA ALA A 37 -12.58 -9.15 1.48
C ALA A 37 -11.44 -10.15 1.24
N PHE A 38 -10.23 -9.64 1.08
CA PHE A 38 -9.02 -10.41 0.84
C PHE A 38 -7.86 -9.92 1.71
N GLY A 39 -6.82 -10.75 1.83
CA GLY A 39 -5.52 -10.35 2.39
C GLY A 39 -4.44 -10.44 1.32
N ILE A 40 -3.28 -9.81 1.57
CA ILE A 40 -2.12 -9.91 0.67
C ILE A 40 -1.03 -10.69 1.41
N LYS A 41 -0.72 -11.89 0.93
CA LYS A 41 0.39 -12.70 1.41
C LYS A 41 1.67 -12.24 0.74
N LEU A 42 2.76 -12.15 1.51
CA LEU A 42 4.06 -11.67 1.05
C LEU A 42 5.08 -12.80 1.09
N SER A 43 5.85 -12.93 0.01
CA SER A 43 6.93 -13.90 -0.13
C SER A 43 8.21 -13.24 -0.64
N ASP A 44 9.36 -13.80 -0.28
CA ASP A 44 10.68 -13.48 -0.79
C ASP A 44 11.26 -14.72 -1.46
N ASN A 45 11.45 -14.69 -2.78
CA ASN A 45 11.90 -15.82 -3.60
C ASN A 45 11.08 -17.10 -3.35
N GLY A 46 9.75 -16.99 -3.36
CA GLY A 46 8.82 -18.09 -3.09
C GLY A 46 8.68 -18.50 -1.61
N LEU A 47 9.50 -17.98 -0.70
CA LEU A 47 9.38 -18.25 0.73
C LEU A 47 8.40 -17.25 1.36
N ALA A 48 7.33 -17.76 1.97
CA ALA A 48 6.37 -16.91 2.69
C ALA A 48 7.05 -16.22 3.88
N VAL A 49 7.06 -14.88 3.87
CA VAL A 49 7.64 -14.06 4.94
C VAL A 49 6.58 -13.43 5.85
N GLY A 50 5.32 -13.38 5.39
CA GLY A 50 4.20 -12.91 6.21
C GLY A 50 3.04 -12.39 5.37
N TRP A 51 2.33 -11.42 5.93
CA TRP A 51 1.19 -10.75 5.31
C TRP A 51 1.39 -9.24 5.30
N LEU A 52 0.72 -8.56 4.38
CA LEU A 52 0.51 -7.14 4.48
C LEU A 52 -0.43 -6.84 5.65
N GLY A 53 0.10 -6.14 6.64
CA GLY A 53 -0.60 -5.67 7.82
C GLY A 53 -0.62 -4.14 7.91
N ARG A 54 -1.15 -3.65 9.02
CA ARG A 54 -1.26 -2.23 9.35
C ARG A 54 -0.80 -1.99 10.79
N ASN A 55 0.05 -0.99 11.01
CA ASN A 55 0.40 -0.56 12.37
C ASN A 55 -0.53 0.54 12.90
N SER A 56 -0.32 0.99 14.14
CA SER A 56 -1.18 2.00 14.80
C SER A 56 -1.15 3.39 14.15
N SER A 57 -0.17 3.65 13.29
CA SER A 57 -0.02 4.90 12.53
C SER A 57 -0.44 4.75 11.07
N ASP A 58 -1.24 3.71 10.75
CA ASP A 58 -1.75 3.41 9.41
C ASP A 58 -0.68 3.08 8.35
N TRP A 59 0.56 2.78 8.74
CA TRP A 59 1.58 2.32 7.79
C TRP A 59 1.40 0.84 7.46
N ALA A 60 1.73 0.48 6.22
CA ALA A 60 1.76 -0.91 5.79
C ALA A 60 3.04 -1.56 6.30
N VAL A 61 2.88 -2.71 6.95
CA VAL A 61 3.96 -3.45 7.59
C VAL A 61 3.85 -4.94 7.28
N LEU A 62 4.95 -5.67 7.36
CA LEU A 62 4.96 -7.12 7.42
C LEU A 62 4.36 -7.58 8.76
N ALA A 63 3.40 -8.50 8.70
CA ALA A 63 2.67 -8.98 9.86
C ALA A 63 2.36 -10.49 9.79
N ASP A 64 2.07 -11.09 10.94
CA ASP A 64 1.67 -12.50 11.02
C ASP A 64 0.23 -12.76 10.57
N SER A 65 -0.59 -11.71 10.52
CA SER A 65 -1.99 -11.78 10.11
C SER A 65 -2.33 -10.68 9.10
N PRO A 66 -3.22 -10.95 8.12
CA PRO A 66 -3.51 -9.98 7.09
C PRO A 66 -4.40 -8.84 7.61
N GLN A 67 -4.11 -7.63 7.14
CA GLN A 67 -5.07 -6.55 7.10
C GLN A 67 -6.13 -6.87 6.03
N PRO A 68 -7.42 -7.01 6.38
CA PRO A 68 -8.47 -7.21 5.39
C PRO A 68 -8.59 -6.00 4.46
N LEU A 69 -8.71 -6.26 3.16
CA LEU A 69 -8.89 -5.28 2.11
C LEU A 69 -10.07 -5.65 1.21
N GLU A 70 -10.71 -4.66 0.62
CA GLU A 70 -11.75 -4.82 -0.39
C GLU A 70 -11.38 -4.01 -1.65
N PRO A 71 -11.78 -4.48 -2.84
CA PRO A 71 -11.61 -3.68 -4.04
C PRO A 71 -12.61 -2.52 -4.03
N TYR A 72 -12.12 -1.32 -4.31
CA TYR A 72 -12.93 -0.14 -4.53
C TYR A 72 -12.64 0.41 -5.93
N ILE A 73 -13.62 0.34 -6.82
CA ILE A 73 -13.45 0.77 -8.21
C ILE A 73 -13.86 2.23 -8.33
N TYR A 74 -12.95 3.06 -8.85
CA TYR A 74 -13.19 4.47 -9.12
C TYR A 74 -12.40 4.88 -10.36
N ASP A 75 -13.05 5.58 -11.29
CA ASP A 75 -12.44 6.07 -12.54
C ASP A 75 -11.68 4.97 -13.32
N GLY A 76 -12.27 3.77 -13.37
CA GLY A 76 -11.69 2.60 -14.04
C GLY A 76 -10.47 1.98 -13.34
N LYS A 77 -10.08 2.49 -12.17
CA LYS A 77 -8.97 1.96 -11.36
C LYS A 77 -9.49 1.21 -10.13
N THR A 78 -8.75 0.18 -9.71
CA THR A 78 -9.07 -0.60 -8.51
C THR A 78 -8.16 -0.17 -7.37
N TYR A 79 -8.76 0.40 -6.34
CA TYR A 79 -8.11 0.74 -5.08
C TYR A 79 -8.27 -0.39 -4.09
N PHE A 80 -7.26 -0.65 -3.27
CA PHE A 80 -7.39 -1.59 -2.15
C PHE A 80 -7.77 -0.81 -0.90
N LYS A 81 -9.00 -0.96 -0.45
CA LYS A 81 -9.61 -0.19 0.63
C LYS A 81 -9.74 -1.04 1.89
N ILE A 82 -9.64 -0.43 3.07
CA ILE A 82 -9.99 -1.10 4.32
C ILE A 82 -11.52 -1.17 4.46
N PRO A 83 -12.13 -2.36 4.66
CA PRO A 83 -13.58 -2.49 4.85
C PRO A 83 -14.08 -1.62 6.01
N GLY A 84 -15.13 -0.84 5.76
CA GLY A 84 -15.72 0.05 6.77
C GLY A 84 -14.93 1.34 7.06
N GLU A 85 -13.74 1.54 6.50
CA GLU A 85 -12.95 2.76 6.67
C GLU A 85 -12.79 3.52 5.33
N ALA A 86 -12.73 4.84 5.35
CA ALA A 86 -12.40 5.66 4.17
C ALA A 86 -10.87 5.74 3.95
N LYS A 87 -10.18 4.60 4.07
CA LYS A 87 -8.73 4.47 3.94
C LYS A 87 -8.35 3.47 2.86
N TYR A 88 -7.36 3.85 2.06
CA TYR A 88 -6.94 3.15 0.86
C TYR A 88 -5.43 2.92 0.93
N MET A 89 -5.01 1.71 0.56
CA MET A 89 -3.60 1.41 0.42
C MET A 89 -3.01 2.30 -0.67
N SER A 90 -1.97 3.04 -0.31
CA SER A 90 -1.29 3.97 -1.20
C SER A 90 0.17 4.13 -0.81
N ILE A 91 0.87 5.01 -1.51
CA ILE A 91 2.28 5.32 -1.30
C ILE A 91 2.46 6.80 -0.95
N SER A 92 3.38 7.11 -0.04
CA SER A 92 3.81 8.49 0.21
C SER A 92 4.82 8.95 -0.85
N ASN A 93 5.09 10.26 -0.88
CA ASN A 93 6.15 10.85 -1.71
C ASN A 93 7.54 10.27 -1.42
N ASN A 94 7.75 9.73 -0.22
CA ASN A 94 9.00 9.09 0.21
C ASN A 94 8.96 7.56 0.03
N ALA A 95 8.11 7.07 -0.88
CA ALA A 95 7.97 5.66 -1.23
C ALA A 95 7.46 4.70 -0.14
N TYR A 96 6.91 5.20 0.96
CA TYR A 96 6.35 4.36 2.03
C TYR A 96 4.93 3.94 1.71
N VAL A 97 4.62 2.67 1.89
CA VAL A 97 3.26 2.15 1.73
C VAL A 97 2.48 2.33 3.02
N GLY A 98 1.24 2.78 2.91
CA GLY A 98 0.37 3.03 4.05
C GLY A 98 -1.10 3.11 3.64
N PHE A 99 -1.96 3.44 4.60
CA PHE A 99 -3.40 3.52 4.43
C PHE A 99 -3.87 4.96 4.62
N TYR A 100 -4.13 5.63 3.51
CA TYR A 100 -4.40 7.07 3.48
C TYR A 100 -5.85 7.35 3.16
N LYS A 101 -6.34 8.53 3.55
CA LYS A 101 -7.61 9.03 3.05
C LYS A 101 -7.50 9.30 1.55
N TRP A 102 -8.66 9.37 0.88
CA TRP A 102 -8.80 9.44 -0.58
C TRP A 102 -7.91 10.48 -1.30
N ALA A 103 -7.66 11.63 -0.67
CA ALA A 103 -6.90 12.73 -1.26
C ALA A 103 -5.51 12.30 -1.75
N GLY A 104 -5.36 12.14 -3.06
CA GLY A 104 -4.08 11.79 -3.70
C GLY A 104 -3.70 10.31 -3.61
N ALA A 105 -4.62 9.42 -3.21
CA ALA A 105 -4.34 7.99 -3.18
C ALA A 105 -4.02 7.49 -4.61
N THR A 106 -2.85 6.89 -4.77
CA THR A 106 -2.45 6.13 -5.95
C THR A 106 -2.76 4.65 -5.79
N VAL A 107 -3.10 4.01 -6.90
CA VAL A 107 -3.43 2.58 -6.93
C VAL A 107 -2.19 1.71 -7.07
N PHE A 108 -2.44 0.42 -6.90
CA PHE A 108 -1.51 -0.65 -7.21
C PHE A 108 -2.14 -1.54 -8.28
N HIS A 109 -1.32 -2.09 -9.16
CA HIS A 109 -1.74 -3.15 -10.07
C HIS A 109 -0.84 -4.39 -9.90
N GLN A 110 -1.37 -5.54 -10.30
CA GLN A 110 -0.65 -6.80 -10.26
C GLN A 110 0.10 -7.01 -11.59
N GLU A 111 1.42 -7.23 -11.51
CA GLU A 111 2.27 -7.65 -12.64
C GLU A 111 2.89 -9.01 -12.31
N GLY A 112 2.27 -10.09 -12.80
CA GLY A 112 2.63 -11.45 -12.41
C GLY A 112 2.44 -11.66 -10.91
N GLU A 113 3.50 -12.04 -10.21
CA GLU A 113 3.50 -12.24 -8.75
C GLU A 113 3.81 -10.96 -7.98
N TYR A 114 4.03 -9.82 -8.65
CA TYR A 114 4.42 -8.58 -8.00
C TYR A 114 3.27 -7.57 -7.96
N LEU A 115 3.23 -6.80 -6.88
CA LEU A 115 2.36 -5.63 -6.78
C LEU A 115 3.15 -4.37 -7.09
N VAL A 116 2.71 -3.60 -8.08
CA VAL A 116 3.41 -2.41 -8.61
C VAL A 116 2.61 -1.17 -8.27
N SER A 117 3.27 -0.13 -7.77
CA SER A 117 2.65 1.18 -7.53
C SER A 117 2.55 1.98 -8.82
N ASP A 118 1.36 2.48 -9.14
CA ASP A 118 1.14 3.38 -10.28
C ASP A 118 1.79 4.77 -10.09
N HIS A 119 2.15 5.11 -8.85
CA HIS A 119 2.76 6.40 -8.54
C HIS A 119 4.18 6.51 -9.11
N ASN A 120 5.01 5.51 -8.83
CA ASN A 120 6.44 5.52 -9.13
C ASN A 120 6.90 4.37 -10.03
N GLY A 121 6.00 3.46 -10.39
CA GLY A 121 6.28 2.27 -11.22
C GLY A 121 7.10 1.20 -10.51
N GLN A 122 7.25 1.27 -9.18
CA GLN A 122 8.10 0.37 -8.43
C GLN A 122 7.28 -0.73 -7.74
N LYS A 123 7.91 -1.89 -7.60
CA LYS A 123 7.32 -3.07 -6.95
C LYS A 123 7.33 -2.89 -5.43
N LEU A 124 6.35 -3.51 -4.78
CA LEU A 124 6.31 -3.64 -3.32
C LEU A 124 7.60 -4.31 -2.84
N SER A 125 8.17 -3.75 -1.79
CA SER A 125 9.51 -4.08 -1.33
C SER A 125 9.63 -3.86 0.18
N MET A 126 10.66 -4.44 0.77
CA MET A 126 10.94 -4.32 2.21
C MET A 126 12.45 -4.16 2.42
N TYR A 127 12.81 -3.21 3.29
CA TYR A 127 14.21 -2.98 3.66
C TYR A 127 14.78 -4.09 4.56
N SER A 128 14.05 -4.43 5.63
CA SER A 128 14.40 -5.50 6.58
C SER A 128 13.17 -5.95 7.35
N THR A 129 13.14 -7.22 7.73
CA THR A 129 12.14 -7.79 8.64
C THR A 129 12.14 -7.14 10.03
N ASP A 130 13.29 -6.62 10.48
CA ASP A 130 13.41 -5.95 11.80
C ASP A 130 12.68 -4.60 11.82
N ASN A 131 12.64 -3.93 10.67
CA ASN A 131 11.92 -2.67 10.49
C ASN A 131 10.45 -2.94 10.12
N ALA A 132 10.18 -4.01 9.39
CA ALA A 132 8.88 -4.49 8.94
C ALA A 132 8.07 -3.53 8.05
N TYR A 133 8.48 -2.29 7.82
CA TYR A 133 7.74 -1.40 6.92
C TYR A 133 7.82 -1.87 5.47
N LEU A 134 6.76 -1.56 4.72
CA LEU A 134 6.67 -1.83 3.29
C LEU A 134 6.85 -0.55 2.48
N TYR A 135 7.49 -0.69 1.34
CA TYR A 135 7.93 0.40 0.47
C TYR A 135 7.64 0.04 -0.99
N CYS A 136 7.67 1.01 -1.89
CA CYS A 136 7.89 0.74 -3.32
C CYS A 136 9.22 1.35 -3.73
N TRP A 137 10.30 0.64 -3.41
CA TRP A 137 11.68 1.07 -3.60
C TRP A 137 12.54 -0.05 -4.18
N ASP A 138 13.01 0.12 -5.42
CA ASP A 138 13.73 -0.90 -6.20
C ASP A 138 15.09 -1.31 -5.62
N LYS A 139 15.64 -0.55 -4.67
CA LYS A 139 16.88 -0.89 -3.95
C LYS A 139 16.66 -1.82 -2.77
N TYR A 140 15.42 -2.13 -2.42
CA TYR A 140 15.05 -3.02 -1.32
C TYR A 140 14.68 -4.41 -1.84
N THR A 141 14.50 -5.36 -0.93
CA THR A 141 14.04 -6.72 -1.29
C THR A 141 12.64 -6.62 -1.86
N VAL A 142 12.49 -6.87 -3.16
CA VAL A 142 11.19 -6.91 -3.83
C VAL A 142 10.42 -8.14 -3.37
N LEU A 143 9.14 -7.95 -3.05
CA LEU A 143 8.28 -8.99 -2.53
C LEU A 143 7.30 -9.47 -3.59
N GLU A 144 7.13 -10.78 -3.67
CA GLU A 144 5.97 -11.39 -4.30
C GLU A 144 4.74 -11.11 -3.42
N ALA A 145 3.63 -10.73 -4.04
CA ALA A 145 2.39 -10.35 -3.40
C ALA A 145 1.23 -11.15 -4.01
N GLN A 146 0.62 -12.00 -3.19
CA GLN A 146 -0.52 -12.83 -3.59
C GLN A 146 -1.79 -12.34 -2.89
N LEU A 147 -2.81 -11.96 -3.66
CA LEU A 147 -4.15 -11.68 -3.13
C LEU A 147 -4.83 -13.01 -2.78
N VAL A 148 -5.24 -13.14 -1.52
CA VAL A 148 -5.88 -14.34 -0.97
C VAL A 148 -7.28 -13.96 -0.47
N THR A 149 -8.31 -14.42 -1.17
CA THR A 149 -9.71 -14.30 -0.75
C THR A 149 -9.98 -15.21 0.45
N ARG A 150 -10.73 -14.71 1.43
CA ARG A 150 -11.22 -15.50 2.57
C ARG A 150 -12.66 -15.95 2.37
#